data_AF-A0A0A2WJ01-F1
#
_entry.id   AF-A0A0A2WJ01-F1
#
_cell.length_a   1.000
_cell.length_b   1.000
_cell.length_c   1.000
_cell.angle_alpha   90.00
_cell.angle_beta   90.00
_cell.angle_gamma   90.00
#
_symmetry.space_group_name_H-M   'P 1'
#
loop_
_entity.id
_entity.type
_entity.pdbx_description
1 polymer ?
#
loop_
_entity_poly.entity_id
_entity_poly.type
_entity_poly.pdbx_seq_one_letter_code
_entity_poly.pdbx_strand_id
1 'polypeptide(L)'
;MATDIDFSDARRGAALPAPKGKTRITIYIDDDVLDAFRDRAEAEGRGYQTAINEALRRSIATGASKHEALLARLQDAIAGVLEGVKIMEATKPRTIAKRVPRGRTVSKGIKPKKR
;
A
#
# COMPACT_ATOMS: atom_id res chain seq x y z
N MET A 1 -24.02 8.30 45.39
CA MET A 1 -24.06 7.46 46.61
C MET A 1 -23.04 6.36 46.40
N ALA A 2 -21.86 6.46 47.01
CA ALA A 2 -20.84 5.42 46.90
C ALA A 2 -21.31 4.22 47.75
N THR A 3 -21.43 3.05 47.12
CA THR A 3 -21.72 1.81 47.84
C THR A 3 -20.43 1.34 48.49
N ASP A 4 -20.37 1.37 49.82
CA ASP A 4 -19.29 0.78 50.58
C ASP A 4 -19.23 -0.72 50.27
N ILE A 5 -18.19 -1.13 49.55
CA ILE A 5 -17.91 -2.54 49.29
C ILE A 5 -17.07 -3.04 50.46
N ASP A 6 -17.65 -3.94 51.25
CA ASP A 6 -16.98 -4.57 52.39
C ASP A 6 -15.96 -5.62 51.90
N PHE A 7 -14.68 -5.37 52.16
CA PHE A 7 -13.56 -6.24 51.80
C PHE A 7 -13.01 -7.05 52.98
N SER A 8 -13.75 -7.14 54.09
CA SER A 8 -13.28 -7.81 55.32
C SER A 8 -12.92 -9.29 55.12
N ASP A 9 -13.55 -10.00 54.16
CA ASP A 9 -13.23 -11.38 53.79
C ASP A 9 -12.31 -11.52 52.54
N ALA A 10 -11.78 -10.41 52.01
CA ALA A 10 -10.95 -10.44 50.82
C ALA A 10 -9.56 -11.04 51.09
N ARG A 11 -9.35 -12.29 50.66
CA ARG A 11 -8.05 -12.97 50.75
C ARG A 11 -7.12 -12.46 49.65
N ARG A 12 -5.97 -11.88 50.03
CA ARG A 12 -4.88 -11.52 49.09
C ARG A 12 -4.25 -12.81 48.50
N GLY A 13 -4.85 -13.35 47.46
CA GLY A 13 -4.30 -14.44 46.65
C GLY A 13 -3.25 -13.92 45.66
N ALA A 14 -2.39 -14.82 45.16
CA ALA A 14 -1.56 -14.52 43.99
C ALA A 14 -2.47 -14.04 42.85
N ALA A 15 -2.09 -12.94 42.19
CA ALA A 15 -2.83 -12.43 41.06
C ALA A 15 -3.09 -13.58 40.09
N LEU A 16 -4.36 -13.77 39.70
CA LEU A 16 -4.76 -14.81 38.76
C LEU A 16 -3.81 -14.80 37.56
N PRO A 17 -3.37 -15.97 37.07
CA PRO A 17 -2.46 -16.04 35.93
C PRO A 17 -3.07 -15.27 34.76
N ALA A 18 -2.23 -14.53 34.04
CA ALA A 18 -2.67 -13.73 32.91
C ALA A 18 -3.47 -14.62 31.92
N PRO A 19 -4.57 -14.12 31.34
CA PRO A 19 -5.31 -14.87 30.34
C PRO A 19 -4.37 -15.30 29.21
N LYS A 20 -4.48 -16.56 28.76
CA LYS A 20 -3.61 -17.11 27.72
C LYS A 20 -3.54 -16.18 26.50
N GLY A 21 -2.32 -15.82 26.08
CA GLY A 21 -2.08 -14.96 24.92
C GLY A 21 -2.26 -13.46 25.14
N LYS A 22 -2.40 -12.99 26.39
CA LYS A 22 -2.41 -11.55 26.73
C LYS A 22 -1.17 -11.17 27.53
N THR A 23 -0.52 -10.08 27.13
CA THR A 23 0.62 -9.49 27.87
C THR A 23 0.11 -8.30 28.66
N ARG A 24 0.40 -8.25 29.97
CA ARG A 24 0.11 -7.07 30.80
C ARG A 24 1.14 -5.99 30.46
N ILE A 25 0.66 -4.81 30.11
CA ILE A 25 1.47 -3.61 29.88
C ILE A 25 0.99 -2.48 30.79
N THR A 26 1.89 -1.55 31.11
CA THR A 26 1.55 -0.32 31.81
C THR A 26 1.63 0.81 30.80
N ILE A 27 0.50 1.43 30.49
CA ILE A 27 0.38 2.57 29.57
C ILE A 27 -0.60 3.58 30.17
N TYR A 28 -0.42 4.85 29.83
CA TYR A 28 -1.44 5.88 30.07
C TYR A 28 -2.42 5.88 28.89
N ILE A 29 -3.71 6.00 29.19
CA ILE A 29 -4.80 6.19 28.24
C ILE A 29 -5.62 7.35 28.78
N ASP A 30 -6.06 8.26 27.91
CA ASP A 30 -6.88 9.39 28.31
C ASP A 30 -8.21 8.91 28.91
N ASP A 31 -8.68 9.61 29.94
CA ASP A 31 -9.87 9.20 30.71
C ASP A 31 -11.13 9.20 29.83
N ASP A 32 -11.27 10.17 28.94
CA ASP A 32 -12.39 10.27 27.99
C ASP A 32 -12.44 9.10 27.01
N VAL A 33 -11.27 8.64 26.55
CA VAL A 33 -11.13 7.45 25.72
C VAL A 33 -11.54 6.21 26.53
N LEU A 34 -11.05 6.08 27.77
CA LEU A 34 -11.37 4.93 28.62
C LEU A 34 -12.87 4.85 28.90
N ASP A 35 -13.51 5.97 29.21
CA ASP A 35 -14.94 6.04 29.50
C ASP A 35 -15.79 5.75 28.25
N ALA A 36 -15.42 6.29 27.08
CA ALA A 36 -16.10 5.95 25.83
C ALA A 36 -16.05 4.44 25.53
N PHE A 37 -14.93 3.77 25.82
CA PHE A 37 -14.82 2.32 25.66
C PHE A 37 -15.56 1.54 26.75
N ARG A 38 -15.75 2.08 27.95
CA ARG A 38 -16.59 1.48 28.99
C ARG A 38 -18.05 1.49 28.57
N ASP A 39 -18.58 2.65 28.23
CA ASP A 39 -19.99 2.82 27.82
C ASP A 39 -20.34 1.91 26.64
N ARG A 40 -19.46 1.89 25.63
CA ARG A 40 -19.64 1.03 24.46
C ARG A 40 -19.60 -0.46 24.83
N ALA A 41 -18.68 -0.85 25.70
CA ALA A 41 -18.52 -2.25 26.06
C ALA A 41 -19.68 -2.75 26.94
N GLU A 42 -20.20 -1.90 27.83
CA GLU A 42 -21.41 -2.18 28.62
C GLU A 42 -22.63 -2.38 27.71
N ALA A 43 -22.83 -1.50 26.73
CA ALA A 43 -23.92 -1.64 25.75
C ALA A 43 -23.85 -2.95 24.95
N GLU A 44 -22.64 -3.44 24.69
CA GLU A 44 -22.38 -4.67 23.94
C GLU A 44 -22.21 -5.91 24.85
N GLY A 45 -22.35 -5.77 26.18
CA GLY A 45 -22.21 -6.86 27.15
C GLY A 45 -20.81 -7.48 27.22
N ARG A 46 -19.77 -6.71 26.90
CA ARG A 46 -18.37 -7.17 26.85
C ARG A 46 -17.45 -6.33 27.72
N GLY A 47 -16.23 -6.80 27.95
CA GLY A 47 -15.22 -6.03 28.69
C GLY A 47 -14.58 -4.92 27.85
N TYR A 48 -14.38 -3.74 28.41
CA TYR A 48 -13.73 -2.59 27.75
C TYR A 48 -12.35 -2.92 27.18
N GLN A 49 -11.57 -3.77 27.87
CA GLN A 49 -10.28 -4.24 27.37
C GLN A 49 -10.40 -5.00 26.05
N THR A 50 -11.48 -5.77 25.86
CA THR A 50 -11.74 -6.48 24.61
C THR A 50 -12.07 -5.48 23.50
N ALA A 51 -12.87 -4.44 23.81
CA ALA A 51 -13.22 -3.39 22.85
C ALA A 51 -11.98 -2.60 22.38
N ILE A 52 -11.11 -2.21 23.31
CA ILE A 52 -9.84 -1.53 23.01
C ILE A 52 -8.95 -2.42 22.13
N ASN A 53 -8.77 -3.69 22.50
CA ASN A 53 -7.94 -4.61 21.71
C ASN A 53 -8.48 -4.85 20.30
N GLU A 54 -9.80 -4.90 20.12
CA GLU A 54 -10.42 -5.01 18.80
C GLU A 54 -10.19 -3.75 17.96
N ALA A 55 -10.28 -2.56 18.57
CA ALA A 55 -9.99 -1.30 17.90
C ALA A 55 -8.52 -1.24 17.44
N LEU A 56 -7.58 -1.68 18.28
CA LEU A 56 -6.16 -1.79 17.91
C LEU A 56 -5.93 -2.79 16.78
N ARG A 57 -6.62 -3.94 16.78
CA ARG A 57 -6.53 -4.90 15.66
C ARG A 57 -7.03 -4.31 14.36
N ARG A 58 -8.15 -3.59 14.40
CA ARG A 58 -8.72 -2.90 13.23
C ARG A 58 -7.80 -1.81 12.71
N SER A 59 -7.13 -1.04 13.58
CA SER A 59 -6.20 0.00 13.14
C SER A 59 -4.98 -0.61 12.44
N ILE A 60 -4.43 -1.71 12.95
CA ILE A 60 -3.33 -2.45 12.31
C ILE A 60 -3.76 -2.97 10.92
N ALA A 61 -4.93 -3.61 10.83
CA ALA A 61 -5.43 -4.14 9.56
C ALA A 61 -5.69 -3.03 8.53
N THR A 62 -6.24 -1.89 8.97
CA THR A 62 -6.48 -0.72 8.10
C THR A 62 -5.18 -0.06 7.65
N GLY A 63 -4.16 -0.03 8.51
CA GLY A 63 -2.83 0.47 8.14
C GLY A 63 -2.18 -0.40 7.05
N ALA A 64 -2.26 -1.73 7.19
CA ALA A 64 -1.76 -2.67 6.20
C ALA A 64 -2.46 -2.49 4.84
N SER A 65 -3.80 -2.39 4.84
CA SER A 65 -4.56 -2.25 3.59
C SER A 65 -4.32 -0.92 2.88
N LYS A 66 -4.12 0.19 3.63
CA LYS A 66 -3.76 1.49 3.03
C LYS A 66 -2.39 1.45 2.36
N HIS A 67 -1.42 0.77 2.99
CA HIS A 67 -0.08 0.62 2.42
C HIS A 67 -0.11 -0.23 1.14
N GLU A 68 -0.80 -1.37 1.16
CA GLU A 68 -0.98 -2.21 -0.02
C GLU A 68 -1.68 -1.48 -1.17
N ALA A 69 -2.75 -0.73 -0.88
CA ALA A 69 -3.44 0.06 -1.89
C ALA A 69 -2.56 1.18 -2.48
N LEU A 70 -1.68 1.77 -1.67
CA LEU A 70 -0.72 2.77 -2.15
C LEU A 70 0.33 2.12 -3.06
N LEU A 71 0.87 0.96 -2.68
CA LEU A 71 1.83 0.22 -3.51
C LEU A 71 1.23 -0.19 -4.85
N ALA A 72 -0.01 -0.70 -4.86
CA ALA A 72 -0.70 -1.04 -6.10
C ALA A 72 -0.86 0.18 -7.03
N ARG A 73 -1.28 1.32 -6.47
CA ARG A 73 -1.39 2.58 -7.24
C ARG A 73 -0.05 3.06 -7.80
N LEU A 74 1.03 2.91 -7.04
CA LEU A 74 2.38 3.27 -7.51
C LEU A 74 2.85 2.32 -8.62
N GLN A 75 2.57 1.02 -8.49
CA GLN A 75 2.89 0.03 -9.52
C GLN A 75 2.13 0.31 -10.82
N ASP A 76 0.83 0.61 -10.74
CA ASP A 76 0.00 0.99 -11.90
C ASP A 76 0.51 2.28 -12.57
N ALA A 77 0.87 3.29 -11.76
CA ALA A 77 1.41 4.55 -12.27
C ALA A 77 2.74 4.34 -13.01
N ILE A 78 3.64 3.52 -12.44
CA ILE A 78 4.92 3.17 -13.07
C ILE A 78 4.68 2.40 -14.37
N ALA A 79 3.78 1.42 -14.37
CA ALA A 79 3.43 0.65 -15.57
C ALA A 79 2.88 1.56 -16.68
N GLY A 80 2.00 2.51 -16.34
CA GLY A 80 1.47 3.49 -17.28
C GLY A 80 2.54 4.39 -17.89
N VAL A 81 3.52 4.83 -17.09
CA VAL A 81 4.67 5.61 -17.58
C VAL A 81 5.54 4.76 -18.51
N LEU A 82 5.84 3.51 -18.14
CA LEU A 82 6.65 2.61 -18.96
C LEU A 82 5.99 2.28 -20.30
N GLU A 83 4.67 2.07 -20.32
CA GLU A 83 3.92 1.91 -21.57
C GLU A 83 3.99 3.19 -22.42
N GLY A 84 3.82 4.37 -21.81
CA GLY A 84 3.98 5.66 -22.48
C GLY A 84 5.37 5.87 -23.11
N VAL A 85 6.44 5.41 -22.45
CA VAL A 85 7.81 5.49 -22.96
C VAL A 85 8.01 4.57 -24.18
N LYS A 86 7.42 3.36 -24.18
CA LYS A 86 7.52 2.43 -25.34
C LYS A 86 6.90 3.01 -26.61
N ILE A 87 5.79 3.75 -26.50
CA ILE A 87 5.12 4.38 -27.66
C ILE A 87 6.00 5.48 -28.28
N MET A 88 6.74 6.21 -27.45
CA MET A 88 7.66 7.25 -27.89
C MET A 88 8.94 6.67 -28.52
N GLU A 89 9.43 5.53 -28.04
CA GLU A 89 10.62 4.90 -28.61
C GLU A 89 10.33 4.20 -29.96
N ALA A 90 9.11 3.72 -30.17
CA ALA A 90 8.65 3.09 -31.42
C ALA A 90 8.52 4.07 -32.60
N THR A 91 8.55 5.39 -32.37
CA THR A 91 8.42 6.42 -33.41
C THR A 91 9.77 7.00 -33.87
N LYS A 92 10.77 6.14 -34.15
CA LYS A 92 11.99 6.59 -34.87
C LYS A 92 11.64 6.99 -36.33
N PRO A 93 12.14 8.11 -36.85
CA PRO A 93 11.74 8.63 -38.16
C PRO A 93 12.20 7.71 -39.30
N ARG A 94 11.28 7.44 -40.24
CA ARG A 94 11.57 6.77 -41.52
C ARG A 94 12.67 7.54 -42.24
N THR A 95 13.80 6.87 -42.48
CA THR A 95 14.87 7.35 -43.37
C THR A 95 14.28 7.57 -44.77
N ILE A 96 14.21 8.82 -45.19
CA ILE A 96 13.86 9.19 -46.57
C ILE A 96 15.02 8.73 -47.46
N ALA A 97 14.83 7.64 -48.18
CA ALA A 97 15.77 7.20 -49.21
C ALA A 97 15.87 8.27 -50.30
N LYS A 98 17.09 8.77 -50.55
CA LYS A 98 17.37 9.71 -51.65
C LYS A 98 16.97 9.06 -52.98
N ARG A 99 15.94 9.59 -53.64
CA ARG A 99 15.58 9.27 -55.03
C ARG A 99 16.71 9.73 -55.96
N VAL A 100 17.35 8.80 -56.64
CA VAL A 100 18.27 9.11 -57.76
C VAL A 100 17.43 9.45 -58.99
N PRO A 101 17.66 10.59 -59.68
CA PRO A 101 16.91 10.93 -60.87
C PRO A 101 17.35 10.06 -62.06
N ARG A 102 16.36 9.50 -62.77
CA ARG A 102 16.54 8.86 -64.07
C ARG A 102 16.55 9.95 -65.16
N GLY A 103 17.62 10.03 -65.93
CA GLY A 103 17.69 10.79 -67.19
C GLY A 103 18.95 10.35 -67.94
N ARG A 104 18.82 9.46 -68.92
CA ARG A 104 18.60 9.68 -70.36
C ARG A 104 19.94 9.62 -71.13
N THR A 105 19.97 8.64 -72.01
CA THR A 105 20.96 8.24 -73.02
C THR A 105 21.63 9.40 -73.76
N VAL A 106 22.95 9.31 -73.97
CA VAL A 106 23.62 9.87 -75.15
C VAL A 106 24.53 8.81 -75.76
N SER A 107 24.14 8.39 -76.97
CA SER A 107 24.93 7.66 -77.94
C SER A 107 26.11 8.51 -78.45
N LYS A 108 27.31 7.93 -78.55
CA LYS A 108 28.23 8.21 -79.66
C LYS A 108 29.19 7.03 -79.85
N GLY A 109 29.28 6.56 -81.09
CA GLY A 109 29.93 5.32 -81.46
C GLY A 109 31.36 5.45 -81.98
N ILE A 110 31.87 4.28 -82.36
CA ILE A 110 32.83 3.99 -83.45
C ILE A 110 34.30 4.34 -83.11
N LYS A 111 35.09 3.37 -82.59
CA LYS A 111 36.03 2.42 -83.28
C LYS A 111 37.45 3.04 -83.51
N PRO A 112 38.52 2.25 -83.82
CA PRO A 112 38.92 0.95 -83.28
C PRO A 112 40.48 0.77 -83.11
N LYS A 113 40.87 -0.38 -82.53
CA LYS A 113 41.97 -1.29 -82.97
C LYS A 113 43.45 -1.04 -82.60
N LYS A 114 44.10 -2.19 -82.36
CA LYS A 114 45.53 -2.59 -82.39
C LYS A 114 46.28 -2.37 -81.08
N ARG A 115 47.08 -3.32 -80.58
CA ARG A 115 47.76 -4.46 -81.20
C ARG A 115 48.00 -5.54 -80.15
#